data_AF-A0A0B1T2S2-F1
#
_entry.id   AF-A0A0B1T2S2-F1
#
_cell.length_a   1.000
_cell.length_b   1.000
_cell.length_c   1.000
_cell.angle_alpha   90.00
_cell.angle_beta   90.00
_cell.angle_gamma   90.00
#
_symmetry.space_group_name_H-M   'P 1'
#
loop_
_entity.id
_entity.type
_entity.pdbx_description
1 polymer ?
#
loop_
_entity_poly.entity_id
_entity_poly.type
_entity_poly.pdbx_seq_one_letter_code
_entity_poly.pdbx_strand_id
1 'polypeptide(L)'
;MWSQILLFFCVVAYTFGAQSILEAKVGERVALTIGDGVVTWKRLRKGEAEETIKHCKPSNKEAGCKEFVTKDGEKALPESSAKVLANGTLVITSFKATDAGTYSSPDLKPKVTKHKDGSESAVAPSEIVVVLKE
;
A
#
# COMPACT_ATOMS: atom_id res chain seq x y z
N MET A 1 43.19 5.31 -0.76
CA MET A 1 42.34 4.48 0.12
C MET A 1 41.10 5.19 0.64
N TRP A 2 41.11 6.51 0.89
CA TRP A 2 39.93 7.24 1.38
C TRP A 2 38.82 7.46 0.33
N SER A 3 39.18 7.60 -0.94
CA SER A 3 38.22 7.78 -2.04
C SER A 3 37.32 6.57 -2.30
N GLN A 4 37.83 5.35 -2.07
CA GLN A 4 37.04 4.12 -2.23
C GLN A 4 36.01 3.94 -1.10
N ILE A 5 36.32 4.41 0.11
CA ILE A 5 35.40 4.37 1.26
C ILE A 5 34.25 5.36 1.07
N LEU A 6 34.54 6.56 0.56
CA LEU A 6 33.52 7.57 0.23
C LEU A 6 32.54 7.07 -0.85
N LEU A 7 33.05 6.38 -1.87
CA LEU A 7 32.22 5.82 -2.93
C LEU A 7 31.29 4.71 -2.42
N PHE A 8 31.74 3.90 -1.46
CA PHE A 8 30.91 2.89 -0.80
C PHE A 8 29.79 3.53 0.02
N PHE A 9 30.05 4.64 0.73
CA PHE A 9 29.02 5.37 1.47
C PHE A 9 27.97 6.04 0.57
N CYS A 10 28.37 6.54 -0.61
CA CYS A 10 27.43 7.14 -1.55
C CYS A 10 26.47 6.13 -2.20
N VAL A 11 26.89 4.87 -2.39
CA VAL A 11 26.03 3.83 -2.98
C VAL A 11 24.94 3.35 -2.01
N VAL A 12 25.22 3.35 -0.70
CA VAL A 12 24.24 2.92 0.33
C VAL A 12 23.10 3.93 0.51
N ALA A 13 23.25 5.18 0.06
CA ALA A 13 22.26 6.25 0.28
C ALA A 13 21.09 6.27 -0.73
N TYR A 14 21.08 5.42 -1.77
CA TYR A 14 20.06 5.47 -2.82
C TYR A 14 19.05 4.33 -2.74
N THR A 15 18.24 4.30 -1.68
CA THR A 15 16.93 3.65 -1.73
C THR A 15 15.87 4.67 -1.30
N PHE A 16 15.47 5.53 -2.23
CA PHE A 16 14.25 6.32 -2.07
C PHE A 16 13.06 5.38 -2.25
N GLY A 17 12.61 4.76 -1.16
CA GLY A 17 11.28 4.16 -1.12
C GLY A 17 10.25 5.26 -1.30
N ALA A 18 9.31 5.10 -2.24
CA ALA A 18 8.16 5.99 -2.38
C ALA A 18 7.12 5.67 -1.30
N GLN A 19 7.47 5.94 -0.04
CA GLN A 19 6.60 5.76 1.11
C GLN A 19 6.04 7.11 1.55
N SER A 20 4.73 7.16 1.72
CA SER A 20 4.04 8.29 2.34
C SER A 20 3.48 7.86 3.69
N ILE A 21 3.50 8.75 4.67
CA ILE A 21 2.98 8.48 6.02
C ILE A 21 1.68 9.25 6.19
N LEU A 22 0.63 8.57 6.64
CA LEU A 22 -0.66 9.16 6.99
C LEU A 22 -0.97 8.88 8.46
N GLU A 23 -1.19 9.93 9.25
CA GLU A 23 -1.69 9.82 10.62
C GLU A 23 -3.22 9.81 10.63
N ALA A 24 -3.83 8.84 11.31
CA ALA A 24 -5.29 8.71 11.42
C ALA A 24 -5.73 8.53 12.87
N LYS A 25 -6.86 9.15 13.25
CA LYS A 25 -7.47 9.00 14.57
C LYS A 25 -8.51 7.88 14.58
N VAL A 26 -8.69 7.21 15.72
CA VAL A 26 -9.76 6.22 15.87
C VAL A 26 -11.13 6.86 15.64
N GLY A 27 -11.97 6.19 14.85
CA GLY A 27 -13.29 6.68 14.45
C GLY A 27 -13.28 7.58 13.22
N GLU A 28 -12.10 8.04 12.77
CA GLU A 28 -11.98 8.90 11.60
C GLU A 28 -12.24 8.13 10.31
N ARG A 29 -12.81 8.83 9.32
CA ARG A 29 -12.91 8.30 7.95
C ARG A 29 -11.58 8.51 7.23
N VAL A 30 -10.94 7.42 6.82
CA VAL A 30 -9.69 7.45 6.05
C VAL A 30 -9.95 7.11 4.59
N ALA A 31 -9.39 7.91 3.67
CA ALA A 31 -9.43 7.66 2.24
C ALA A 31 -8.01 7.62 1.68
N LEU A 32 -7.64 6.52 1.03
CA LEU A 32 -6.29 6.25 0.52
C LEU A 32 -6.30 6.18 -1.00
N THR A 33 -5.31 6.83 -1.62
CA THR A 33 -5.09 6.86 -3.07
C THR A 33 -3.59 6.79 -3.33
N ILE A 34 -3.14 5.82 -4.15
CA ILE A 34 -1.71 5.56 -4.44
C ILE A 34 -1.36 5.59 -5.94
N GLY A 35 -2.35 5.81 -6.80
CA GLY A 35 -2.17 5.85 -8.25
C GLY A 35 -3.45 5.51 -8.99
N ASP A 36 -3.39 5.62 -10.31
CA ASP A 36 -4.49 5.28 -11.21
C ASP A 36 -4.57 3.78 -11.48
N GLY A 37 -5.77 3.30 -11.84
CA GLY A 37 -5.97 1.90 -12.24
C GLY A 37 -5.94 0.88 -11.11
N VAL A 38 -5.91 1.34 -9.85
CA VAL A 38 -5.97 0.46 -8.67
C VAL A 38 -7.36 -0.17 -8.56
N VAL A 39 -7.42 -1.49 -8.51
CA VAL A 39 -8.64 -2.28 -8.28
C VAL A 39 -8.52 -3.04 -6.98
N THR A 40 -7.32 -3.53 -6.66
CA THR A 40 -6.99 -4.33 -5.49
C THR A 40 -6.05 -3.55 -4.59
N TRP A 41 -6.38 -3.54 -3.31
CA TRP A 41 -5.52 -3.06 -2.24
C TRP A 41 -4.98 -4.22 -1.44
N LYS A 42 -3.73 -4.07 -1.05
CA LYS A 42 -2.99 -4.94 -0.17
C LYS A 42 -2.73 -4.19 1.13
N ARG A 43 -2.91 -4.87 2.26
CA ARG A 43 -2.59 -4.36 3.59
C ARG A 43 -1.68 -5.34 4.30
N LEU A 44 -0.69 -4.79 5.00
CA LEU A 44 0.13 -5.51 5.98
C LEU A 44 0.05 -4.78 7.31
N ARG A 45 -0.61 -5.39 8.29
CA ARG A 45 -0.59 -4.90 9.68
C ARG A 45 0.71 -5.32 10.36
N LYS A 46 1.05 -4.63 11.44
CA LYS A 46 2.29 -4.90 12.18
C LYS A 46 2.30 -6.35 12.72
N GLY A 47 3.11 -7.20 12.11
CA GLY A 47 3.30 -8.60 12.53
C GLY A 47 2.20 -9.57 12.07
N GLU A 48 1.29 -9.16 11.19
CA GLU A 48 0.24 -10.02 10.66
C GLU A 48 0.53 -10.44 9.21
N ALA A 49 -0.27 -11.41 8.73
CA ALA A 49 -0.22 -11.83 7.34
C ALA A 49 -0.72 -10.72 6.40
N GLU A 50 -0.38 -10.88 5.12
CA GLU A 50 -0.88 -10.01 4.06
C GLU A 50 -2.37 -10.22 3.83
N GLU A 51 -3.10 -9.13 3.68
CA GLU A 51 -4.53 -9.09 3.46
C GLU A 51 -4.85 -8.30 2.19
N THR A 52 -5.95 -8.64 1.53
CA THR A 52 -6.39 -7.95 0.31
C THR A 52 -7.86 -7.55 0.37
N ILE A 53 -8.18 -6.44 -0.29
CA ILE A 53 -9.55 -6.00 -0.55
C ILE A 53 -9.61 -5.44 -1.98
N LYS A 54 -10.69 -5.69 -2.72
CA LYS A 54 -10.81 -5.30 -4.12
C LYS A 54 -12.12 -4.60 -4.41
N HIS A 55 -12.13 -3.76 -5.43
CA HIS A 55 -13.36 -3.19 -5.96
C HIS A 55 -14.16 -4.29 -6.67
N CYS A 56 -15.46 -4.35 -6.39
CA CYS A 56 -16.38 -5.28 -7.02
C CYS A 56 -17.60 -4.55 -7.58
N LYS A 57 -18.13 -5.09 -8.68
CA LYS A 57 -19.43 -4.66 -9.21
C LYS A 57 -20.53 -4.91 -8.17
N PRO A 58 -21.61 -4.11 -8.13
CA PRO A 58 -22.66 -4.23 -7.12
C PRO A 58 -23.32 -5.61 -7.03
N SER A 59 -23.38 -6.34 -8.14
CA SER A 59 -23.96 -7.69 -8.24
C SER A 59 -23.04 -8.79 -7.72
N ASN A 60 -21.75 -8.51 -7.51
CA ASN A 60 -20.77 -9.50 -7.09
C ASN A 60 -20.68 -9.57 -5.56
N LYS A 61 -20.78 -10.78 -5.01
CA LYS A 61 -20.72 -11.09 -3.57
C LYS A 61 -19.47 -11.89 -3.19
N GLU A 62 -18.47 -11.92 -4.07
CA GLU A 62 -17.18 -12.55 -3.77
C GLU A 62 -16.54 -12.01 -2.47
N ALA A 63 -15.76 -12.88 -1.82
CA ALA A 63 -14.90 -12.48 -0.72
C ALA A 63 -13.91 -11.39 -1.18
N GLY A 64 -13.58 -10.46 -0.28
CA GLY A 64 -12.68 -9.34 -0.59
C GLY A 64 -13.37 -8.11 -1.20
N CYS A 65 -14.68 -8.13 -1.47
CA CYS A 65 -15.39 -6.98 -2.05
C CYS A 65 -15.74 -5.87 -1.04
N LYS A 66 -15.96 -6.23 0.23
CA LYS A 66 -16.43 -5.32 1.30
C LYS A 66 -15.67 -5.47 2.61
N GLU A 67 -14.65 -6.30 2.60
CA GLU A 67 -13.85 -6.65 3.78
C GLU A 67 -12.49 -7.14 3.31
N PHE A 68 -11.51 -7.05 4.19
CA PHE A 68 -10.20 -7.62 3.93
C PHE A 68 -10.27 -9.14 4.06
N VAL A 69 -9.55 -9.82 3.18
CA VAL A 69 -9.39 -11.27 3.20
C VAL A 69 -7.92 -11.63 3.24
N THR A 70 -7.61 -12.72 3.92
CA THR A 70 -6.28 -13.33 3.97
C THR A 70 -5.94 -14.00 2.63
N LYS A 71 -4.72 -14.51 2.50
CA LYS A 71 -4.29 -15.27 1.31
C LYS A 71 -5.14 -16.51 1.05
N ASP A 72 -5.72 -17.09 2.09
CA ASP A 72 -6.58 -18.27 1.99
C ASP A 72 -8.02 -17.91 1.57
N GLY A 73 -8.32 -16.62 1.37
CA GLY A 73 -9.66 -16.12 1.03
C GLY A 73 -10.59 -15.96 2.23
N GLU A 74 -10.13 -16.32 3.42
CA GLU A 74 -10.85 -16.16 4.68
C GLU A 74 -10.87 -14.70 5.13
N LYS A 75 -11.93 -14.31 5.84
CA LYS A 75 -12.08 -12.95 6.36
C LYS A 75 -10.93 -12.59 7.32
N ALA A 76 -10.32 -11.44 7.10
CA ALA A 76 -9.28 -10.91 7.98
C ALA A 76 -9.86 -10.44 9.32
N LEU A 77 -9.23 -10.86 10.41
CA LEU A 77 -9.56 -10.46 11.77
C LEU A 77 -8.38 -9.70 12.39
N PRO A 78 -8.60 -8.62 13.16
CA PRO A 78 -9.90 -8.00 13.47
C PRO A 78 -10.57 -7.36 12.24
N GLU A 79 -11.90 -7.24 12.24
CA GLU A 79 -12.60 -6.71 11.06
C GLU A 79 -12.40 -5.20 10.88
N SER A 80 -12.28 -4.78 9.61
CA SER A 80 -12.20 -3.37 9.21
C SER A 80 -13.40 -2.95 8.39
N SER A 81 -13.98 -1.79 8.68
CA SER A 81 -15.12 -1.25 7.91
C SER A 81 -14.63 -0.53 6.64
N ALA A 82 -14.21 -1.31 5.64
CA ALA A 82 -13.52 -0.80 4.46
C ALA A 82 -14.21 -1.16 3.13
N LYS A 83 -13.98 -0.34 2.09
CA LYS A 83 -14.41 -0.63 0.71
C LYS A 83 -13.51 0.07 -0.30
N VAL A 84 -13.37 -0.53 -1.48
CA VAL A 84 -12.69 0.10 -2.61
C VAL A 84 -13.74 0.68 -3.56
N LEU A 85 -13.60 1.97 -3.87
CA LEU A 85 -14.46 2.69 -4.82
C LEU A 85 -14.07 2.36 -6.26
N ALA A 86 -14.96 2.66 -7.22
CA ALA A 86 -14.72 2.38 -8.64
C ALA A 86 -13.53 3.15 -9.23
N ASN A 87 -13.13 4.26 -8.60
CA ASN A 87 -11.94 5.04 -8.96
C ASN A 87 -10.65 4.52 -8.28
N GLY A 88 -10.70 3.37 -7.59
CA GLY A 88 -9.55 2.76 -6.91
C GLY A 88 -9.24 3.32 -5.53
N THR A 89 -10.02 4.29 -5.02
CA THR A 89 -9.82 4.81 -3.66
C THR A 89 -10.27 3.78 -2.62
N LEU A 90 -9.38 3.44 -1.68
CA LEU A 90 -9.74 2.66 -0.50
C LEU A 90 -10.30 3.57 0.58
N VAL A 91 -11.50 3.28 1.06
CA VAL A 91 -12.16 4.03 2.13
C VAL A 91 -12.31 3.13 3.34
N ILE A 92 -11.76 3.56 4.48
CA ILE A 92 -12.05 3.01 5.80
C ILE A 92 -13.04 3.96 6.46
N THR A 93 -14.24 3.48 6.74
CA THR A 93 -15.36 4.35 7.15
C THR A 93 -15.19 4.84 8.59
N SER A 94 -14.65 3.98 9.47
CA SER A 94 -14.35 4.28 10.86
C SER A 94 -13.05 3.56 11.20
N PHE A 95 -11.96 4.31 11.22
CA PHE A 95 -10.61 3.79 11.42
C PHE A 95 -10.45 3.21 12.82
N LYS A 96 -9.84 2.03 12.93
CA LYS A 96 -9.47 1.39 14.19
C LYS A 96 -7.95 1.38 14.34
N ALA A 97 -7.46 1.31 15.57
CA ALA A 97 -6.02 1.17 15.81
C ALA A 97 -5.42 -0.07 15.11
N THR A 98 -6.20 -1.16 15.00
CA THR A 98 -5.84 -2.39 14.27
C THR A 98 -5.79 -2.22 12.76
N ASP A 99 -6.28 -1.09 12.22
CA ASP A 99 -6.15 -0.79 10.79
C ASP A 99 -4.81 -0.15 10.46
N ALA A 100 -4.01 0.25 11.45
CA ALA A 100 -2.66 0.76 11.21
C ALA A 100 -1.77 -0.29 10.53
N GLY A 101 -0.99 0.13 9.54
CA GLY A 101 -0.19 -0.76 8.72
C GLY A 101 0.25 -0.14 7.40
N THR A 102 0.90 -0.95 6.57
CA THR A 102 1.34 -0.56 5.24
C THR A 102 0.30 -0.96 4.22
N TYR A 103 -0.08 -0.02 3.37
CA TYR A 103 -1.05 -0.16 2.30
C TYR A 103 -0.36 0.02 0.96
N SER A 104 -0.58 -0.92 0.04
CA SER A 104 -0.09 -0.85 -1.33
C SER A 104 -1.05 -1.54 -2.29
N SER A 105 -0.71 -1.61 -3.58
CA SER A 105 -1.53 -2.31 -4.56
C SER A 105 -0.67 -3.21 -5.44
N PRO A 106 -1.07 -4.47 -5.68
CA PRO A 106 -0.40 -5.35 -6.63
C PRO A 106 -0.61 -4.90 -8.10
N ASP A 107 -1.56 -3.99 -8.36
CA ASP A 107 -1.87 -3.52 -9.71
C ASP A 107 -0.85 -2.50 -10.20
N LEU A 108 -0.12 -1.86 -9.28
CA LEU A 108 0.90 -0.86 -9.61
C LEU A 108 2.23 -1.53 -9.96
N LYS A 109 2.79 -1.15 -11.11
CA LYS A 109 4.09 -1.61 -11.58
C LYS A 109 5.18 -0.56 -11.33
N PRO A 110 6.45 -0.98 -11.14
CA PRO A 110 7.56 -0.04 -11.09
C PRO A 110 7.61 0.83 -12.35
N LYS A 111 7.90 2.12 -12.17
CA LYS A 111 8.11 3.02 -13.30
C LYS A 111 9.55 2.88 -13.79
N VAL A 112 9.72 2.28 -14.96
CA VAL A 112 11.04 2.08 -15.59
C VAL A 112 11.34 3.24 -16.54
N THR A 113 12.52 3.84 -16.40
CA THR A 113 13.05 4.88 -17.28
C THR A 113 14.28 4.33 -17.99
N LYS A 114 14.25 4.31 -19.33
CA LYS A 114 15.41 3.95 -20.15
C LYS A 114 16.21 5.19 -20.48
N HIS A 115 17.52 5.13 -20.27
CA HIS A 115 18.44 6.22 -20.55
C HIS A 115 19.06 6.09 -21.95
N LYS A 116 19.62 7.19 -22.47
CA LYS A 116 20.21 7.24 -23.82
C LYS A 116 21.40 6.29 -24.01
N ASP A 117 22.08 5.93 -22.93
CA ASP A 117 23.22 5.00 -22.90
C ASP A 117 22.79 3.52 -22.81
N GLY A 118 21.49 3.24 -22.83
CA GLY A 118 20.94 1.89 -22.72
C GLY A 118 20.77 1.39 -21.28
N SER A 119 21.16 2.17 -20.27
CA SER A 119 20.89 1.84 -18.88
C SER A 119 19.40 2.04 -18.53
N GLU A 120 18.94 1.36 -17.47
CA GLU A 120 17.58 1.48 -16.96
C GLU A 120 17.61 1.87 -15.48
N SER A 121 16.74 2.79 -15.09
CA SER A 121 16.40 3.06 -13.70
C SER A 121 14.93 2.69 -13.46
N ALA A 122 14.62 2.18 -12.28
CA ALA A 122 13.26 1.81 -11.89
C ALA A 122 12.90 2.44 -10.55
N VAL A 123 11.71 3.05 -10.48
CA VAL A 123 11.13 3.56 -9.24
C VAL A 123 10.07 2.57 -8.76
N ALA A 124 10.18 2.13 -7.52
CA ALA A 124 9.23 1.21 -6.91
C ALA A 124 7.80 1.82 -6.84
N PRO A 125 6.75 1.00 -6.89
CA PRO A 125 5.37 1.46 -6.65
C PRO A 125 5.23 2.16 -5.29
N SER A 126 4.33 3.14 -5.24
CA SER A 126 4.07 3.89 -4.01
C SER A 126 3.33 3.06 -2.96
N GLU A 127 3.67 3.28 -1.70
CA GLU A 127 2.99 2.70 -0.54
C GLU A 127 2.60 3.79 0.46
N ILE A 128 1.54 3.55 1.24
CA ILE A 128 1.11 4.43 2.33
C ILE A 128 1.27 3.67 3.65
N VAL A 129 2.03 4.22 4.57
CA VAL A 129 2.09 3.76 5.96
C VAL A 129 1.07 4.56 6.74
N VAL A 130 0.02 3.89 7.21
CA VAL A 130 -0.99 4.50 8.08
C VAL A 130 -0.61 4.25 9.53
N VAL A 131 -0.43 5.32 10.29
CA VAL A 131 -0.06 5.28 11.71
C VAL A 131 -1.17 5.89 12.57
N LEU A 132 -1.28 5.41 13.81
CA LEU A 132 -2.21 5.99 14.77
C LEU A 132 -1.74 7.38 15.17
N LYS A 133 -2.64 8.36 15.09
CA LYS A 133 -2.41 9.69 15.63
C LYS A 133 -2.63 9.67 17.14
N GLU A 134 -1.61 10.09 17.89
CA GLU A 134 -1.65 10.25 19.34
C GLU A 134 -2.66 11.32 19.79
#